data_AF-A0A497EPM1-F1
#
_entry.id   AF-A0A497EPM1-F1
#
_cell.length_a   1.000
_cell.length_b   1.000
_cell.length_c   1.000
_cell.angle_alpha   90.00
_cell.angle_beta   90.00
_cell.angle_gamma   90.00
#
_symmetry.space_group_name_H-M   'P 1'
#
loop_
_entity.id
_entity.type
_entity.pdbx_description
1 polymer ?
#
loop_
_entity_poly.entity_id
_entity_poly.type
_entity_poly.pdbx_seq_one_letter_code
_entity_poly.pdbx_strand_id
1 'polypeptide(L)'
;MSLEDLLEFIKREKGLAYTTIGNMSSALLGALFWFILASILAVSEYGEVNYYIALASIPAAIGTLGLNTTVTTYLAKGEEEVVYEADSITLVSSLILATTMIPFQWSSSLILIAMIFYGMAIAEILGRKLYAEYAFISVSSRLAQITLSILLYFQFGLIGILMGYFLGPLLLSYRYLGKLRKFTLKINSLKEKKNFTIHSYGLNLIGSFSAFLDKIIVGTFFGFYALGLYQLGYQFLMFLGLIPGSLYMYLLPEESSGEDRREVMLLGLAFSVTIAVLTFLFSPWIIKTFFPNFTEAIQVVQAMCLAVIPTTIASLSNARLFGRERSKYTFLGGLIYLIFLITGLVLLGNVMNILGLAFSVILARTAQAIYLWRKSCF
;
A
#
# COMPACT_ATOMS: atom_id res chain seq x y z
N MET A 1 11.69 15.75 28.39
CA MET A 1 12.61 14.86 27.66
C MET A 1 13.61 15.75 26.96
N SER A 2 14.87 15.70 27.39
CA SER A 2 15.94 16.51 26.80
C SER A 2 16.30 15.99 25.40
N LEU A 3 16.96 16.83 24.59
CA LEU A 3 17.46 16.42 23.27
C LEU A 3 18.45 15.23 23.38
N GLU A 4 19.16 15.15 24.51
CA GLU A 4 20.09 14.07 24.85
C GLU A 4 19.34 12.76 25.15
N ASP A 5 18.25 12.81 25.91
CA ASP A 5 17.39 11.64 26.18
C ASP A 5 16.79 11.06 24.89
N LEU A 6 16.38 11.94 23.96
CA LEU A 6 15.86 11.54 22.65
C LEU A 6 16.94 10.85 21.80
N LEU A 7 18.15 11.40 21.77
CA LEU A 7 19.28 10.83 21.04
C LEU A 7 19.73 9.48 21.63
N GLU A 8 19.66 9.33 22.96
CA GLU A 8 20.00 8.08 23.64
C GLU A 8 18.94 7.00 23.41
N PHE A 9 17.66 7.37 23.41
CA PHE A 9 16.55 6.50 23.02
C PHE A 9 16.66 6.02 21.56
N ILE A 10 16.94 6.94 20.62
CA ILE A 10 17.16 6.61 19.20
C ILE A 10 18.37 5.69 19.02
N LYS A 11 19.43 5.87 19.83
CA LYS A 11 20.60 4.98 19.83
C LYS A 11 20.31 3.59 20.42
N ARG A 12 19.33 3.45 21.32
CA ARG A 12 18.93 2.15 21.87
C ARG A 12 18.01 1.38 20.93
N GLU A 13 17.09 2.09 20.27
CA GLU A 13 16.09 1.52 19.35
C GLU A 13 16.47 1.67 17.87
N LYS A 14 17.74 1.41 17.52
CA LYS A 14 18.25 1.58 16.14
C LYS A 14 17.40 0.84 15.09
N GLY A 15 16.86 -0.33 15.45
CA GLY A 15 15.99 -1.11 14.56
C GLY A 15 14.69 -0.38 14.19
N LEU A 16 14.06 0.30 15.15
CA LEU A 16 12.89 1.13 14.92
C LEU A 16 13.23 2.33 14.02
N ALA A 17 14.35 3.00 14.30
CA ALA A 17 14.79 4.12 13.48
C ALA A 17 14.99 3.72 12.01
N TYR A 18 15.70 2.61 11.74
CA TYR A 18 15.92 2.14 10.37
C TYR A 18 14.63 1.72 9.66
N THR A 19 13.74 1.00 10.34
CA THR A 19 12.47 0.58 9.74
C THR A 19 11.56 1.76 9.43
N THR A 20 11.48 2.75 10.32
CA THR A 20 10.73 4.00 10.08
C THR A 20 11.33 4.80 8.93
N ILE A 21 12.65 5.02 8.91
CA ILE A 21 13.33 5.74 7.82
C ILE A 21 13.09 5.04 6.49
N GLY A 22 13.25 3.71 6.44
CA GLY A 22 13.04 2.91 5.24
C GLY A 22 11.60 3.04 4.71
N ASN A 23 10.61 2.88 5.59
CA ASN A 23 9.19 2.99 5.24
C ASN A 23 8.81 4.39 4.76
N MET A 24 9.15 5.43 5.54
CA MET A 24 8.81 6.81 5.20
C MET A 24 9.48 7.26 3.91
N SER A 25 10.77 6.96 3.75
CA SER A 25 11.51 7.33 2.54
C SER A 25 10.95 6.61 1.31
N SER A 26 10.68 5.30 1.42
CA SER A 26 10.10 4.53 0.30
C SER A 26 8.69 5.00 -0.05
N ALA A 27 7.86 5.36 0.94
CA ALA A 27 6.52 5.91 0.71
C ALA A 27 6.56 7.30 0.05
N LEU A 28 7.43 8.20 0.52
CA LEU A 28 7.63 9.52 -0.07
C LEU A 28 8.14 9.41 -1.52
N LEU A 29 9.12 8.55 -1.77
CA LEU A 29 9.61 8.26 -3.12
C LEU A 29 8.52 7.66 -4.01
N GLY A 30 7.69 6.76 -3.47
CA GLY A 30 6.53 6.23 -4.16
C GLY A 30 5.50 7.30 -4.52
N ALA A 31 5.28 8.28 -3.64
CA ALA A 31 4.39 9.40 -3.95
C ALA A 31 5.00 10.34 -5.02
N LEU A 32 6.28 10.65 -4.89
CA LEU A 32 7.02 11.45 -5.88
C LEU A 32 7.00 10.80 -7.26
N PHE A 33 7.18 9.49 -7.34
CA PHE A 33 7.07 8.74 -8.60
C PHE A 33 5.76 9.05 -9.34
N TRP A 34 4.64 8.94 -8.63
CA TRP A 34 3.32 9.16 -9.23
C TRP A 34 3.07 10.62 -9.59
N PHE A 35 3.57 11.58 -8.82
CA PHE A 35 3.48 12.99 -9.19
C PHE A 35 4.37 13.33 -10.40
N ILE A 36 5.58 12.77 -10.47
CA ILE A 36 6.44 12.92 -11.66
C ILE A 36 5.72 12.38 -12.90
N LEU A 37 5.16 11.17 -12.82
CA LEU A 37 4.40 10.61 -13.94
C LEU A 37 3.19 11.46 -14.32
N ALA A 38 2.44 12.00 -13.35
CA ALA A 38 1.32 12.89 -13.63
C ALA A 38 1.74 14.21 -14.30
N SER A 39 2.98 14.67 -14.10
CA SER A 39 3.51 15.89 -14.74
C SER A 39 3.95 15.68 -16.19
N ILE A 40 4.27 14.44 -16.59
CA ILE A 40 4.80 14.12 -17.93
C ILE A 40 3.80 13.39 -18.83
N LEU A 41 2.87 12.62 -18.26
CA LEU A 41 1.95 11.79 -19.02
C LEU A 41 0.65 12.52 -19.40
N ALA A 42 0.03 12.06 -20.48
CA ALA A 42 -1.38 12.36 -20.71
C ALA A 42 -2.25 11.67 -19.65
N VAL A 43 -3.47 12.18 -19.43
CA VAL A 43 -4.37 11.66 -18.39
C VAL A 43 -4.71 10.18 -18.61
N SER A 44 -5.01 9.79 -19.85
CA SER A 44 -5.33 8.40 -20.21
C SER A 44 -4.13 7.46 -20.00
N GLU A 45 -2.93 7.90 -20.37
CA GLU A 45 -1.68 7.14 -20.20
C GLU A 45 -1.37 6.93 -18.71
N TYR A 46 -1.56 7.97 -17.90
CA TYR A 46 -1.42 7.89 -16.44
C TYR A 46 -2.40 6.88 -15.83
N GLY A 47 -3.66 6.87 -16.30
CA GLY A 47 -4.65 5.88 -15.92
C GLY A 47 -4.27 4.46 -16.36
N GLU A 48 -3.80 4.29 -17.58
CA GLU A 48 -3.41 3.00 -18.16
C GLU A 48 -2.26 2.33 -17.39
N VAL A 49 -1.20 3.09 -17.05
CA VAL A 49 -0.09 2.59 -16.23
C VAL A 49 -0.59 2.10 -14.86
N ASN A 50 -1.47 2.87 -14.22
CA ASN A 50 -2.06 2.50 -12.94
C ASN A 50 -2.95 1.27 -13.04
N TYR A 51 -3.70 1.13 -14.14
CA TYR A 51 -4.52 -0.05 -14.40
C TYR A 51 -3.67 -1.31 -14.48
N TYR A 52 -2.60 -1.31 -15.28
CA TYR A 52 -1.75 -2.48 -15.45
C TYR A 52 -0.97 -2.87 -14.20
N ILE A 53 -0.59 -1.90 -13.36
CA ILE A 53 0.01 -2.17 -12.05
C ILE A 53 -1.04 -2.76 -11.09
N ALA A 54 -2.26 -2.21 -11.06
CA ALA A 54 -3.34 -2.77 -10.25
C ALA A 54 -3.71 -4.20 -10.67
N LEU A 55 -3.75 -4.45 -11.99
CA LEU A 55 -4.01 -5.76 -12.58
C LEU A 55 -2.95 -6.80 -12.17
N ALA A 56 -1.69 -6.39 -12.00
CA ALA A 56 -0.62 -7.26 -11.49
C ALA A 56 -0.69 -7.47 -9.97
N SER A 57 -1.14 -6.46 -9.23
CA SER A 57 -1.06 -6.42 -7.76
C SER A 57 -2.00 -7.43 -7.09
N ILE A 58 -3.23 -7.61 -7.59
CA ILE A 58 -4.17 -8.58 -7.01
C ILE A 58 -3.69 -10.03 -7.22
N PRO A 59 -3.31 -10.46 -8.43
CA PRO A 59 -2.73 -11.78 -8.63
C PRO A 59 -1.40 -11.98 -7.89
N ALA A 60 -0.59 -10.94 -7.67
CA ALA A 60 0.59 -11.03 -6.82
C ALA A 60 0.23 -11.41 -5.37
N ALA A 61 -0.85 -10.82 -4.82
CA ALA A 61 -1.35 -11.17 -3.50
C ALA A 61 -1.84 -12.63 -3.43
N ILE A 62 -2.53 -13.09 -4.49
CA ILE A 62 -2.95 -14.49 -4.65
C ILE A 62 -1.71 -15.40 -4.68
N GLY A 63 -0.71 -15.08 -5.50
CA GLY A 63 0.51 -15.87 -5.67
C GLY A 63 1.40 -15.91 -4.44
N THR A 64 1.39 -14.88 -3.60
CA THR A 64 2.19 -14.83 -2.37
C THR A 64 1.66 -15.80 -1.30
N LEU A 65 0.37 -16.16 -1.34
CA LEU A 65 -0.26 -17.13 -0.42
C LEU A 65 -0.07 -16.78 1.08
N GLY A 66 0.14 -15.50 1.40
CA GLY A 66 0.42 -15.04 2.76
C GLY A 66 1.76 -15.50 3.35
N LEU A 67 2.62 -16.11 2.53
CA LEU A 67 3.87 -16.75 2.97
C LEU A 67 4.95 -15.74 3.36
N ASN A 68 4.92 -14.52 2.83
CA ASN A 68 5.80 -13.43 3.26
C ASN A 68 5.65 -13.13 4.76
N THR A 69 4.42 -13.06 5.28
CA THR A 69 4.17 -12.86 6.72
C THR A 69 4.57 -14.09 7.53
N THR A 70 4.29 -15.30 7.01
CA THR A 70 4.69 -16.56 7.64
C THR A 70 6.21 -16.63 7.80
N VAL A 71 6.96 -16.36 6.73
CA VAL A 71 8.43 -16.29 6.75
C VAL A 71 8.92 -15.27 7.76
N THR A 72 8.41 -14.03 7.71
CA THR A 72 8.80 -12.98 8.66
C THR A 72 8.62 -13.43 10.12
N THR A 73 7.53 -14.14 10.41
CA THR A 73 7.16 -14.56 11.77
C THR A 73 7.99 -15.74 12.28
N TYR A 74 8.11 -16.80 11.49
CA TYR A 74 8.73 -18.06 11.93
C TYR A 74 10.24 -18.05 11.75
N LEU A 75 10.78 -17.31 10.78
CA LEU A 75 12.22 -17.09 10.67
C LEU A 75 12.75 -16.33 11.90
N ALA A 76 12.00 -15.36 12.41
CA ALA A 76 12.34 -14.65 13.66
C ALA A 76 12.35 -15.56 14.90
N LYS A 77 11.71 -16.74 14.81
CA LYS A 77 11.72 -17.80 15.84
C LYS A 77 12.80 -18.86 15.61
N GLY A 78 13.62 -18.71 14.56
CA GLY A 78 14.71 -19.65 14.22
C GLY A 78 14.32 -20.78 13.28
N GLU A 79 13.10 -20.81 12.74
CA GLU A 79 12.63 -21.85 11.83
C GLU A 79 13.09 -21.57 10.38
N GLU A 80 14.35 -21.91 10.05
CA GLU A 80 14.94 -21.67 8.72
C GLU A 80 14.28 -22.47 7.60
N GLU A 81 13.77 -23.67 7.87
CA GLU A 81 13.17 -24.54 6.86
C GLU A 81 11.95 -23.90 6.20
N VAL A 82 11.16 -23.14 6.97
CA VAL A 82 9.97 -22.41 6.49
C VAL A 82 10.30 -21.48 5.32
N VAL A 83 11.51 -20.89 5.29
CA VAL A 83 11.94 -19.99 4.21
C VAL A 83 12.06 -20.74 2.90
N TYR A 84 12.76 -21.88 2.89
CA TYR A 84 13.01 -22.64 1.67
C TYR A 84 11.72 -23.24 1.11
N GLU A 85 10.84 -23.75 1.97
CA GLU A 85 9.53 -24.26 1.56
C GLU A 85 8.67 -23.12 0.99
N ALA A 86 8.62 -21.96 1.65
CA ALA A 86 7.83 -20.81 1.22
C ALA A 86 8.34 -20.21 -0.10
N ASP A 87 9.66 -20.04 -0.25
CA ASP A 87 10.26 -19.51 -1.47
C ASP A 87 10.00 -20.41 -2.67
N SER A 88 10.08 -21.73 -2.47
CA SER A 88 9.81 -22.71 -3.53
C SER A 88 8.34 -22.69 -3.98
N ILE A 89 7.40 -22.62 -3.03
CA ILE A 89 5.97 -22.54 -3.34
C ILE A 89 5.63 -21.21 -4.03
N THR A 90 6.15 -20.09 -3.53
CA THR A 90 5.89 -18.77 -4.12
C THR A 90 6.49 -18.62 -5.52
N LEU A 91 7.63 -19.27 -5.79
CA LEU A 91 8.16 -19.37 -7.16
C LEU A 91 7.16 -20.07 -8.07
N VAL A 92 6.70 -21.27 -7.71
CA VAL A 92 5.79 -22.06 -8.54
C VAL A 92 4.46 -21.32 -8.76
N SER A 93 3.86 -20.77 -7.71
CA SER A 93 2.61 -20.00 -7.81
C SER A 93 2.78 -18.75 -8.69
N SER A 94 3.88 -18.03 -8.53
CA SER A 94 4.17 -16.83 -9.34
C SER A 94 4.30 -17.15 -10.81
N LEU A 95 4.96 -18.26 -11.18
CA LEU A 95 5.12 -18.68 -12.57
C LEU A 95 3.79 -19.10 -13.20
N ILE A 96 2.96 -19.84 -12.46
CA ILE A 96 1.62 -20.23 -12.92
C ILE A 96 0.78 -18.97 -13.21
N LEU A 97 0.69 -18.05 -12.24
CA LEU A 97 -0.12 -16.84 -12.39
C LEU A 97 0.45 -15.87 -13.43
N ALA A 98 1.77 -15.73 -13.51
CA ALA A 98 2.40 -14.92 -14.54
C ALA A 98 2.07 -15.46 -15.93
N THR A 99 2.12 -16.78 -16.12
CA THR A 99 1.81 -17.43 -17.41
C THR A 99 0.35 -17.23 -17.81
N THR A 100 -0.60 -17.31 -16.86
CA THR A 100 -2.01 -17.04 -17.16
C THR A 100 -2.28 -15.57 -17.49
N MET A 101 -1.44 -14.64 -17.02
CA MET A 101 -1.58 -13.21 -17.27
C MET A 101 -0.94 -12.72 -18.58
N ILE A 102 -0.01 -13.47 -19.17
CA ILE A 102 0.69 -13.07 -20.41
C ILE A 102 -0.27 -12.68 -21.55
N PRO A 103 -1.36 -13.43 -21.82
CA PRO A 103 -2.29 -13.08 -22.89
C PRO A 103 -3.04 -11.77 -22.67
N PHE A 104 -3.17 -11.32 -21.42
CA PHE A 104 -3.83 -10.07 -21.07
C PHE A 104 -2.88 -8.88 -21.15
N GLN A 105 -1.72 -8.99 -20.49
CA GLN A 105 -0.65 -8.00 -20.56
C GLN A 105 0.66 -8.58 -19.98
N TRP A 106 1.65 -8.84 -20.85
CA TRP A 106 2.92 -9.46 -20.46
C TRP A 106 3.71 -8.65 -19.41
N SER A 107 3.65 -7.32 -19.47
CA SER A 107 4.35 -6.45 -18.52
C SER A 107 3.77 -6.55 -17.11
N SER A 108 2.44 -6.73 -16.98
CA SER A 108 1.78 -7.01 -15.71
C SER A 108 2.22 -8.35 -15.10
N SER A 109 2.47 -9.38 -15.93
CA SER A 109 3.04 -10.66 -15.47
C SER A 109 4.42 -10.49 -14.83
N LEU A 110 5.28 -9.64 -15.41
CA LEU A 110 6.61 -9.37 -14.85
C LEU A 110 6.55 -8.51 -13.60
N ILE A 111 5.64 -7.53 -13.54
CA ILE A 111 5.36 -6.75 -12.32
C ILE A 111 4.92 -7.68 -11.19
N LEU A 112 4.03 -8.64 -11.46
CA LEU A 112 3.60 -9.64 -10.49
C LEU A 112 4.79 -10.41 -9.93
N ILE A 113 5.65 -10.97 -10.79
CA ILE A 113 6.82 -11.74 -10.36
C ILE A 113 7.73 -10.87 -9.50
N ALA A 114 8.04 -9.66 -9.95
CA ALA A 114 8.90 -8.74 -9.21
C ALA A 114 8.32 -8.39 -7.83
N MET A 115 7.00 -8.18 -7.72
CA MET A 115 6.34 -7.91 -6.44
C MET A 115 6.46 -9.10 -5.48
N ILE A 116 6.22 -10.33 -5.94
CA ILE A 116 6.32 -11.53 -5.09
C ILE A 116 7.77 -11.73 -4.63
N PHE A 117 8.73 -11.67 -5.56
CA PHE A 117 10.13 -11.94 -5.25
C PHE A 117 10.70 -10.89 -4.28
N TYR A 118 10.38 -9.62 -4.53
CA TYR A 118 10.78 -8.53 -3.66
C TYR A 118 10.11 -8.63 -2.29
N GLY A 119 8.82 -8.98 -2.25
CA GLY A 119 8.07 -9.17 -1.00
C GLY A 119 8.65 -10.28 -0.13
N MET A 120 9.06 -11.40 -0.74
CA MET A 120 9.73 -12.52 -0.03
C MET A 120 11.13 -12.14 0.43
N ALA A 121 11.91 -11.42 -0.39
CA ALA A 121 13.23 -10.92 0.02
C ALA A 121 13.13 -10.00 1.26
N ILE A 122 12.17 -9.07 1.26
CA ILE A 122 11.89 -8.19 2.39
C ILE A 122 11.44 -8.97 3.62
N ALA A 123 10.58 -9.98 3.45
CA ALA A 123 10.14 -10.85 4.55
C ALA A 123 11.32 -11.58 5.22
N GLU A 124 12.27 -12.09 4.43
CA GLU A 124 13.46 -12.73 4.98
C GLU A 124 14.32 -11.73 5.77
N ILE A 125 14.60 -10.54 5.20
CA ILE A 125 15.42 -9.52 5.85
C ILE A 125 14.81 -9.10 7.19
N LEU A 126 13.50 -8.87 7.21
CA LEU A 126 12.76 -8.51 8.43
C LEU A 126 12.74 -9.67 9.44
N GLY A 127 12.50 -10.92 8.98
CA GLY A 127 12.54 -12.10 9.84
C GLY A 127 13.90 -12.33 10.50
N ARG A 128 14.98 -11.97 9.81
CA ARG A 128 16.35 -11.98 10.35
C ARG A 128 16.70 -10.75 11.20
N LYS A 129 15.79 -9.79 11.35
CA LYS A 129 15.98 -8.52 12.09
C LYS A 129 17.12 -7.66 11.51
N LEU A 130 17.36 -7.75 10.20
CA LEU A 130 18.39 -6.98 9.49
C LEU A 130 17.85 -5.60 9.08
N TYR A 131 17.51 -4.77 10.07
CA TYR A 131 16.76 -3.52 9.84
C TYR A 131 17.49 -2.47 9.00
N ALA A 132 18.82 -2.37 9.14
CA ALA A 132 19.61 -1.45 8.32
C ALA A 132 19.60 -1.85 6.84
N GLU A 133 19.70 -3.15 6.56
CA GLU A 133 19.62 -3.68 5.20
C GLU A 133 18.20 -3.52 4.62
N TYR A 134 17.16 -3.72 5.44
CA TYR A 134 15.79 -3.44 5.05
C TYR A 134 15.60 -2.00 4.58
N ALA A 135 16.11 -1.02 5.34
CA ALA A 135 16.01 0.39 5.00
C ALA A 135 16.74 0.69 3.69
N PHE A 136 17.97 0.20 3.57
CA PHE A 136 18.79 0.37 2.36
C PHE A 136 18.12 -0.22 1.12
N ILE A 137 17.63 -1.45 1.20
CA ILE A 137 16.98 -2.14 0.07
C ILE A 137 15.67 -1.48 -0.31
N SER A 138 14.87 -1.04 0.68
CA SER A 138 13.56 -0.39 0.43
C SER A 138 13.66 0.96 -0.26
N VAL A 139 14.73 1.73 0.05
CA VAL A 139 15.01 3.00 -0.61
C VAL A 139 15.65 2.78 -1.98
N SER A 140 16.63 1.88 -2.05
CA SER A 140 17.36 1.60 -3.29
C SER A 140 16.47 1.00 -4.37
N SER A 141 15.58 0.07 -4.02
CA SER A 141 14.61 -0.50 -4.97
C SER A 141 13.70 0.57 -5.57
N ARG A 142 13.25 1.54 -4.76
CA ARG A 142 12.36 2.59 -5.22
C ARG A 142 13.08 3.66 -6.03
N LEU A 143 14.31 4.02 -5.66
CA LEU A 143 15.16 4.89 -6.49
C LEU A 143 15.49 4.25 -7.84
N ALA A 144 15.86 2.97 -7.84
CA ALA A 144 16.12 2.22 -9.06
C ALA A 144 14.87 2.18 -9.94
N GLN A 145 13.71 1.92 -9.35
CA GLN A 145 12.44 1.92 -10.07
C GLN A 145 12.14 3.27 -10.73
N ILE A 146 12.21 4.38 -9.97
CA ILE A 146 11.93 5.73 -10.47
C ILE A 146 12.87 6.05 -11.63
N THR A 147 14.17 5.83 -11.42
CA THR A 147 15.21 6.14 -12.39
C THR A 147 15.01 5.32 -13.67
N LEU A 148 14.81 4.01 -13.55
CA LEU A 148 14.60 3.14 -14.71
C LEU A 148 13.30 3.45 -15.44
N SER A 149 12.19 3.72 -14.73
CA SER A 149 10.91 4.06 -15.35
C SER A 149 11.01 5.34 -16.18
N ILE A 150 11.70 6.37 -15.67
CA ILE A 150 11.90 7.63 -16.40
C ILE A 150 12.84 7.44 -17.59
N LEU A 151 13.98 6.76 -17.40
CA LEU A 151 14.94 6.54 -18.49
C LEU A 151 14.35 5.71 -19.62
N LEU A 152 13.65 4.63 -19.29
CA LEU A 152 13.04 3.73 -20.27
C LEU A 152 11.79 4.35 -20.91
N TYR A 153 11.09 5.27 -20.24
CA TYR A 153 9.96 5.99 -20.84
C TYR A 153 10.35 6.71 -22.13
N PHE A 154 11.50 7.38 -22.16
CA PHE A 154 11.95 8.10 -23.35
C PHE A 154 12.29 7.20 -24.54
N GLN A 155 12.50 5.90 -24.31
CA GLN A 155 12.83 4.93 -25.36
C GLN A 155 11.65 4.04 -25.75
N PHE A 156 10.83 3.65 -24.77
CA PHE A 156 9.80 2.62 -24.91
C PHE A 156 8.40 3.08 -24.50
N GLY A 157 8.20 4.37 -24.21
CA GLY A 157 6.91 4.93 -23.79
C GLY A 157 6.37 4.29 -22.51
N LEU A 158 5.06 4.01 -22.46
CA LEU A 158 4.41 3.43 -21.28
C LEU A 158 4.98 2.06 -20.89
N ILE A 159 5.38 1.25 -21.88
CA ILE A 159 6.04 -0.03 -21.63
C ILE A 159 7.34 0.19 -20.86
N GLY A 160 8.10 1.24 -21.19
CA GLY A 160 9.31 1.62 -20.46
C GLY A 160 9.05 1.93 -18.99
N ILE A 161 7.94 2.62 -18.68
CA ILE A 161 7.52 2.89 -17.29
C ILE A 161 7.25 1.58 -16.56
N LEU A 162 6.47 0.68 -17.16
CA LEU A 162 6.14 -0.63 -16.58
C LEU A 162 7.39 -1.50 -16.41
N MET A 163 8.35 -1.42 -17.34
CA MET A 163 9.65 -2.07 -17.23
C MET A 163 10.44 -1.57 -16.02
N GLY A 164 10.59 -0.26 -15.87
CA GLY A 164 11.21 0.31 -14.67
C GLY A 164 10.48 -0.10 -13.39
N TYR A 165 9.15 -0.19 -13.44
CA TYR A 165 8.32 -0.58 -12.30
C TYR A 165 8.63 -1.98 -11.77
N PHE A 166 8.91 -2.96 -12.65
CA PHE A 166 9.30 -4.30 -12.21
C PHE A 166 10.81 -4.49 -12.04
N LEU A 167 11.65 -3.83 -12.84
CA LEU A 167 13.10 -4.01 -12.80
C LEU A 167 13.70 -3.54 -11.46
N GLY A 168 13.26 -2.40 -10.92
CA GLY A 168 13.78 -1.88 -9.65
C GLY A 168 13.64 -2.88 -8.49
N PRO A 169 12.41 -3.34 -8.16
CA PRO A 169 12.20 -4.37 -7.14
C PRO A 169 12.86 -5.72 -7.49
N LEU A 170 12.84 -6.15 -8.75
CA LEU A 170 13.41 -7.43 -9.18
C LEU A 170 14.94 -7.49 -8.96
N LEU A 171 15.67 -6.43 -9.31
CA LEU A 171 17.12 -6.32 -9.09
C LEU A 171 17.49 -6.46 -7.60
N LEU A 172 16.64 -5.93 -6.73
CA LEU A 172 16.85 -5.91 -5.29
C LEU A 172 16.28 -7.16 -4.59
N SER A 173 15.77 -8.13 -5.35
CA SER A 173 15.27 -9.43 -4.86
C SER A 173 16.36 -10.51 -4.76
N TYR A 174 17.65 -10.12 -4.75
CA TYR A 174 18.78 -11.04 -4.84
C TYR A 174 18.83 -12.11 -3.74
N ARG A 175 18.35 -11.81 -2.52
CA ARG A 175 18.30 -12.78 -1.42
C ARG A 175 17.38 -13.94 -1.74
N TYR A 176 16.15 -13.63 -2.14
CA TYR A 176 15.17 -14.61 -2.57
C TYR A 176 15.72 -15.47 -3.71
N LEU A 177 16.23 -14.84 -4.78
CA LEU A 177 16.81 -15.54 -5.92
C LEU A 177 17.99 -16.45 -5.53
N GLY A 178 18.83 -16.01 -4.60
CA GLY A 178 19.93 -16.81 -4.07
C GLY A 178 19.46 -18.03 -3.26
N LYS A 179 18.35 -17.90 -2.52
CA LYS A 179 17.77 -18.97 -1.68
C LYS A 179 17.09 -20.06 -2.49
N LEU A 180 16.60 -19.75 -3.68
CA LEU A 180 16.05 -20.74 -4.62
C LEU A 180 17.05 -21.83 -5.02
N ARG A 181 18.35 -21.67 -4.78
CA ARG A 181 19.34 -22.76 -4.93
C ARG A 181 19.07 -23.96 -4.02
N LYS A 182 18.35 -23.75 -2.92
CA LYS A 182 17.87 -24.79 -1.99
C LYS A 182 16.38 -25.07 -2.20
N PHE A 183 15.95 -25.08 -3.45
CA PHE A 183 14.57 -25.39 -3.82
C PHE A 183 14.13 -26.73 -3.23
N THR A 184 12.91 -26.77 -2.70
CA THR A 184 12.32 -27.95 -2.07
C THR A 184 10.81 -27.97 -2.26
N LEU A 185 10.27 -29.16 -2.52
CA LEU A 185 8.82 -29.41 -2.55
C LEU A 185 8.30 -30.00 -1.23
N LYS A 186 9.18 -30.13 -0.22
CA LYS A 186 8.76 -30.47 1.13
C LYS A 186 7.96 -29.29 1.70
N ILE A 187 6.92 -29.61 2.46
CA ILE A 187 6.02 -28.63 3.09
C ILE A 187 5.80 -28.98 4.56
N ASN A 188 6.75 -29.67 5.18
CA ASN A 188 6.59 -30.22 6.52
C ASN A 188 6.42 -29.10 7.53
N SER A 189 7.33 -28.11 7.49
CA SER A 189 7.30 -26.95 8.39
C SER A 189 6.06 -26.08 8.11
N LEU A 190 5.72 -25.84 6.84
CA LEU A 190 4.55 -25.05 6.48
C LEU A 190 3.23 -25.72 6.85
N LYS A 191 3.14 -27.05 6.77
CA LYS A 191 1.94 -27.82 7.13
C LYS A 191 1.61 -27.66 8.62
N GLU A 192 2.62 -27.64 9.48
CA GLU A 192 2.45 -27.38 10.91
C GLU A 192 1.89 -25.98 11.19
N LYS A 193 2.21 -24.99 10.34
CA LYS A 193 1.77 -23.60 10.48
C LYS A 193 0.58 -23.23 9.60
N LYS A 194 -0.11 -24.22 9.02
CA LYS A 194 -1.19 -24.02 8.03
C LYS A 194 -2.22 -22.99 8.47
N ASN A 195 -2.70 -23.05 9.71
CA ASN A 195 -3.74 -22.14 10.22
C ASN A 195 -3.26 -20.68 10.18
N PHE A 196 -2.03 -20.42 10.63
CA PHE A 196 -1.44 -19.08 10.58
C PHE A 196 -1.29 -18.58 9.14
N THR A 197 -0.76 -19.43 8.25
CA THR A 197 -0.57 -19.08 6.84
C THR A 197 -1.89 -18.76 6.14
N ILE A 198 -2.95 -19.52 6.40
CA ILE A 198 -4.28 -19.26 5.82
C ILE A 198 -4.86 -17.93 6.31
N HIS A 199 -4.72 -17.61 7.60
CA HIS A 199 -5.17 -16.32 8.13
C HIS A 199 -4.37 -15.15 7.56
N SER A 200 -3.05 -15.29 7.47
CA SER A 200 -2.18 -14.31 6.81
C SER A 200 -2.58 -14.10 5.35
N TYR A 201 -2.88 -15.18 4.64
CA TYR A 201 -3.30 -15.13 3.25
C TYR A 201 -4.60 -14.35 3.07
N GLY A 202 -5.63 -14.64 3.88
CA GLY A 202 -6.89 -13.91 3.85
C GLY A 202 -6.72 -12.42 4.12
N LEU A 203 -5.86 -12.05 5.08
CA LEU A 203 -5.55 -10.65 5.38
C LEU A 203 -4.82 -9.95 4.23
N ASN A 204 -3.84 -10.62 3.62
CA ASN A 204 -3.11 -10.08 2.47
C ASN A 204 -4.05 -9.83 1.28
N LEU A 205 -4.96 -10.77 0.99
CA LEU A 205 -5.98 -10.60 -0.05
C LEU A 205 -6.85 -9.38 0.23
N ILE A 206 -7.43 -9.27 1.43
CA ILE A 206 -8.30 -8.14 1.80
C ILE A 206 -7.57 -6.81 1.65
N GLY A 207 -6.32 -6.73 2.10
CA GLY A 207 -5.49 -5.54 1.95
C GLY A 207 -5.28 -5.17 0.48
N SER A 208 -4.96 -6.16 -0.36
CA SER A 208 -4.70 -5.97 -1.79
C SER A 208 -5.94 -5.56 -2.57
N PHE A 209 -7.08 -6.20 -2.32
CA PHE A 209 -8.37 -5.75 -2.89
C PHE A 209 -8.70 -4.33 -2.45
N SER A 210 -8.50 -3.99 -1.17
CA SER A 210 -8.76 -2.64 -0.67
C SER A 210 -7.88 -1.56 -1.32
N ALA A 211 -6.68 -1.92 -1.78
CA ALA A 211 -5.71 -0.99 -2.35
C ALA A 211 -5.80 -0.84 -3.87
N PHE A 212 -6.27 -1.85 -4.60
CA PHE A 212 -6.17 -1.90 -6.06
C PHE A 212 -7.49 -2.19 -6.79
N LEU A 213 -8.52 -2.69 -6.10
CA LEU A 213 -9.77 -3.06 -6.76
C LEU A 213 -10.47 -1.85 -7.38
N ASP A 214 -10.37 -0.69 -6.74
CA ASP A 214 -10.87 0.59 -7.25
C ASP A 214 -10.36 0.88 -8.67
N LYS A 215 -9.05 0.77 -8.88
CA LYS A 215 -8.38 1.05 -10.15
C LYS A 215 -8.83 0.11 -11.25
N ILE A 216 -9.04 -1.17 -10.93
CA ILE A 216 -9.53 -2.16 -11.88
C ILE A 216 -10.97 -1.85 -12.28
N ILE A 217 -11.86 -1.61 -11.30
CA ILE A 217 -13.26 -1.27 -11.57
C ILE A 217 -13.32 0.01 -12.41
N VAL A 218 -12.63 1.06 -12.00
CA VAL A 218 -12.66 2.35 -12.71
C VAL A 218 -12.10 2.22 -14.13
N GLY A 219 -10.94 1.57 -14.30
CA GLY A 219 -10.34 1.39 -15.61
C GLY A 219 -11.18 0.53 -16.56
N THR A 220 -11.80 -0.54 -16.06
CA THR A 220 -12.61 -1.45 -16.89
C THR A 220 -13.97 -0.85 -17.26
N PHE A 221 -14.66 -0.18 -16.33
CA PHE A 221 -16.02 0.31 -16.57
C PHE A 221 -16.09 1.75 -17.07
N PHE A 222 -15.13 2.60 -16.71
CA PHE A 222 -15.13 4.05 -17.02
C PHE A 222 -13.98 4.48 -17.94
N GLY A 223 -13.06 3.56 -18.27
CA GLY A 223 -11.93 3.80 -19.15
C GLY A 223 -10.74 4.50 -18.48
N PHE A 224 -9.60 4.51 -19.19
CA PHE A 224 -8.33 4.99 -18.63
C PHE A 224 -8.28 6.50 -18.39
N TYR A 225 -9.01 7.30 -19.16
CA TYR A 225 -9.08 8.74 -18.90
C TYR A 225 -9.72 9.05 -17.54
N ALA A 226 -10.87 8.43 -17.25
CA ALA A 226 -11.53 8.56 -15.95
C ALA A 226 -10.65 8.02 -14.82
N LEU A 227 -9.98 6.88 -15.04
CA LEU A 227 -9.02 6.32 -14.10
C LEU A 227 -7.84 7.27 -13.84
N GLY A 228 -7.34 7.98 -14.84
CA GLY A 228 -6.26 8.96 -14.69
C GLY A 228 -6.65 10.10 -13.76
N LEU A 229 -7.83 10.69 -13.97
CA LEU A 229 -8.36 11.77 -13.13
C LEU A 229 -8.64 11.28 -11.70
N TYR A 230 -9.25 10.09 -11.57
CA TYR A 230 -9.48 9.42 -10.29
C TYR A 230 -8.17 9.17 -9.53
N GLN A 231 -7.17 8.64 -10.21
CA GLN A 231 -5.90 8.27 -9.62
C GLN A 231 -5.14 9.49 -9.11
N LEU A 232 -5.16 10.63 -9.83
CA LEU A 232 -4.53 11.84 -9.31
C LEU A 232 -5.16 12.27 -7.99
N GLY A 233 -6.50 12.25 -7.90
CA GLY A 233 -7.20 12.48 -6.63
C GLY A 233 -6.77 11.51 -5.53
N TYR A 234 -6.66 10.22 -5.88
CA TYR A 234 -6.25 9.18 -4.94
C TYR A 234 -4.82 9.39 -4.44
N GLN A 235 -3.93 9.94 -5.28
CA GLN A 235 -2.55 10.24 -4.92
C GLN A 235 -2.46 11.34 -3.86
N PHE A 236 -3.30 12.38 -3.96
CA PHE A 236 -3.42 13.40 -2.91
C PHE A 236 -3.95 12.80 -1.60
N LEU A 237 -4.99 11.96 -1.67
CA LEU A 237 -5.51 11.24 -0.49
C LEU A 237 -4.43 10.36 0.15
N MET A 238 -3.65 9.61 -0.63
CA MET A 238 -2.55 8.80 -0.12
C MET A 238 -1.48 9.63 0.56
N PHE A 239 -1.09 10.76 -0.05
CA PHE A 239 -0.08 11.65 0.51
C PHE A 239 -0.54 12.23 1.85
N LEU A 240 -1.77 12.73 1.92
CA LEU A 240 -2.37 13.20 3.17
C LEU A 240 -2.60 12.05 4.17
N GLY A 241 -2.82 10.83 3.66
CA GLY A 241 -2.95 9.57 4.40
C GLY A 241 -1.69 9.16 5.17
N LEU A 242 -0.53 9.77 4.89
CA LEU A 242 0.66 9.61 5.72
C LEU A 242 0.40 10.06 7.16
N ILE A 243 -0.40 11.10 7.37
CA ILE A 243 -0.74 11.63 8.69
C ILE A 243 -1.50 10.60 9.54
N PRO A 244 -2.66 10.07 9.10
CA PRO A 244 -3.37 9.06 9.89
C PRO A 244 -2.57 7.75 10.03
N GLY A 245 -1.75 7.39 9.03
CA GLY A 245 -0.82 6.27 9.15
C GLY A 245 0.22 6.46 10.26
N SER A 246 0.84 7.65 10.34
CA SER A 246 1.79 7.99 11.41
C SER A 246 1.13 8.02 12.78
N LEU A 247 -0.08 8.59 12.90
CA LEU A 247 -0.84 8.59 14.15
C LEU A 247 -1.17 7.16 14.60
N TYR A 248 -1.58 6.29 13.68
CA TYR A 248 -1.82 4.87 13.98
C TYR A 248 -0.56 4.18 14.53
N MET A 249 0.59 4.37 13.88
CA MET A 249 1.86 3.76 14.31
C MET A 249 2.29 4.23 15.71
N TYR A 250 2.05 5.50 16.05
CA TYR A 250 2.36 6.03 17.36
C TYR A 250 1.38 5.58 18.45
N LEU A 251 0.07 5.61 18.17
CA LEU A 251 -0.95 5.33 19.18
C LEU A 251 -1.10 3.85 19.50
N LEU A 252 -0.82 2.96 18.55
CA LEU A 252 -0.95 1.52 18.76
C LEU A 252 -0.14 0.99 19.97
N PRO A 253 1.17 1.26 20.11
CA PRO A 253 1.94 0.83 21.28
C PRO A 253 1.49 1.50 22.58
N GLU A 254 1.10 2.78 22.56
CA GLU A 254 0.62 3.51 23.74
C GLU A 254 -0.70 2.92 24.27
N GLU A 255 -1.67 2.68 23.39
CA GLU A 255 -2.95 2.06 23.74
C GLU A 255 -2.79 0.61 24.23
N SER A 256 -1.85 -0.13 23.64
CA SER A 256 -1.50 -1.50 24.09
C SER A 256 -0.89 -1.51 25.50
N SER A 257 -0.25 -0.41 25.91
CA SER A 257 0.36 -0.25 27.23
C SER A 257 -0.63 0.24 28.29
N GLY A 258 -1.90 0.46 27.91
CA GLY A 258 -2.95 0.93 28.80
C GLY A 258 -3.02 2.44 28.97
N GLU A 259 -2.24 3.22 28.21
CA GLU A 259 -2.25 4.68 28.27
C GLU A 259 -3.26 5.27 27.26
N ASP A 260 -4.33 5.89 27.76
CA ASP A 260 -5.37 6.53 26.93
C ASP A 260 -4.89 7.92 26.47
N ARG A 261 -4.39 8.02 25.23
CA ARG A 261 -3.83 9.27 24.66
C ARG A 261 -4.88 10.11 23.91
N ARG A 262 -6.02 10.39 24.53
CA ARG A 262 -7.13 11.13 23.89
C ARG A 262 -6.76 12.49 23.33
N GLU A 263 -5.87 13.21 24.02
CA GLU A 263 -5.40 14.53 23.58
C GLU A 263 -4.67 14.44 22.23
N VAL A 264 -3.80 13.44 22.06
CA VAL A 264 -3.08 13.20 20.80
C VAL A 264 -4.04 12.82 19.69
N MET A 265 -5.08 12.02 20.00
CA MET A 265 -6.12 11.68 19.02
C MET A 265 -6.88 12.92 18.53
N LEU A 266 -7.27 13.82 19.44
CA LEU A 266 -7.98 15.06 19.10
C LEU A 266 -7.10 16.03 18.32
N LEU A 267 -5.84 16.20 18.73
CA LEU A 267 -4.86 17.03 18.01
C LEU A 267 -4.58 16.48 16.61
N GLY A 268 -4.39 15.16 16.48
CA GLY A 268 -4.18 14.50 15.20
C GLY A 268 -5.39 14.63 14.27
N LEU A 269 -6.60 14.53 14.81
CA LEU A 269 -7.83 14.78 14.05
C LEU A 269 -7.93 16.24 13.61
N ALA A 270 -7.71 17.20 14.51
CA ALA A 270 -7.73 18.62 14.19
C ALA A 270 -6.71 18.97 13.10
N PHE A 271 -5.48 18.47 13.21
CA PHE A 271 -4.44 18.65 12.20
C PHE A 271 -4.85 18.06 10.83
N SER A 272 -5.46 16.86 10.83
CA SER A 272 -5.96 16.25 9.60
C SER A 272 -7.11 17.03 8.94
N VAL A 273 -7.95 17.70 9.72
CA VAL A 273 -8.98 18.61 9.20
C VAL A 273 -8.34 19.85 8.62
N THR A 274 -7.40 20.48 9.33
CA THR A 274 -6.70 21.69 8.85
C THR A 274 -5.98 21.43 7.53
N ILE A 275 -5.21 20.34 7.42
CA ILE A 275 -4.48 20.03 6.19
C ILE A 275 -5.43 19.67 5.04
N ALA A 276 -6.55 19.01 5.32
CA ALA A 276 -7.55 18.68 4.30
C ALA A 276 -8.19 19.96 3.74
N VAL A 277 -8.55 20.91 4.61
CA VAL A 277 -9.11 22.22 4.20
C VAL A 277 -8.09 23.03 3.42
N LEU A 278 -6.84 23.12 3.88
CA LEU A 278 -5.77 23.81 3.16
C LEU A 278 -5.57 23.18 1.77
N THR A 279 -5.47 21.85 1.69
CA THR A 279 -5.28 21.17 0.40
C THR A 279 -6.50 21.36 -0.51
N PHE A 280 -7.72 21.35 0.01
CA PHE A 280 -8.93 21.64 -0.76
C PHE A 280 -8.91 23.04 -1.39
N LEU A 281 -8.44 24.05 -0.63
CA LEU A 281 -8.37 25.44 -1.09
C LEU A 281 -7.23 25.65 -2.10
N PHE A 282 -6.07 25.04 -1.87
CA PHE A 282 -4.88 25.22 -2.72
C PHE A 282 -4.81 24.25 -3.91
N SER A 283 -5.58 23.16 -3.92
CA SER A 283 -5.52 22.17 -5.00
C SER A 283 -5.76 22.74 -6.41
N PRO A 284 -6.66 23.71 -6.65
CA PRO A 284 -6.82 24.27 -8.00
C PRO A 284 -5.55 24.97 -8.49
N TRP A 285 -4.84 25.68 -7.60
CA TRP A 285 -3.58 26.34 -7.93
C TRP A 285 -2.45 25.34 -8.16
N ILE A 286 -2.34 24.32 -7.28
CA ILE A 286 -1.34 23.26 -7.42
C ILE A 286 -1.54 22.52 -8.75
N ILE A 287 -2.76 22.09 -9.06
CA ILE A 287 -3.05 21.31 -10.27
C ILE A 287 -2.81 22.13 -11.53
N LYS A 288 -3.30 23.37 -11.59
CA LYS A 288 -3.06 24.23 -12.77
C LYS A 288 -1.57 24.51 -13.02
N THR A 289 -0.77 24.55 -11.97
CA THR A 289 0.67 24.87 -12.06
C THR A 289 1.52 23.65 -12.38
N PHE A 290 1.28 22.52 -11.69
CA PHE A 290 2.15 21.33 -11.76
C PHE A 290 1.57 20.20 -12.62
N PHE A 291 0.24 20.18 -12.84
CA PHE A 291 -0.47 19.10 -13.55
C PHE A 291 -1.50 19.68 -14.54
N PRO A 292 -1.09 20.49 -15.53
CA PRO A 292 -2.01 21.22 -16.41
C PRO A 292 -2.93 20.30 -17.23
N ASN A 293 -2.50 19.06 -17.51
CA ASN A 293 -3.32 18.06 -18.19
C ASN A 293 -4.49 17.55 -17.32
N PHE A 294 -4.47 17.80 -16.00
CA PHE A 294 -5.41 17.23 -15.03
C PHE A 294 -6.36 18.27 -14.42
N THR A 295 -6.63 19.38 -15.11
CA THR A 295 -7.53 20.42 -14.59
C THR A 295 -8.96 19.91 -14.31
N GLU A 296 -9.42 18.91 -15.05
CA GLU A 296 -10.71 18.22 -14.79
C GLU A 296 -10.71 17.42 -13.47
N ALA A 297 -9.53 17.02 -12.97
CA ALA A 297 -9.39 16.32 -11.70
C ALA A 297 -9.50 17.25 -10.49
N ILE A 298 -9.59 18.58 -10.66
CA ILE A 298 -9.61 19.53 -9.53
C ILE A 298 -10.72 19.18 -8.53
N GLN A 299 -11.95 18.98 -9.02
CA GLN A 299 -13.07 18.66 -8.14
C GLN A 299 -12.95 17.25 -7.51
N VAL A 300 -12.36 16.30 -8.24
CA VAL A 300 -12.07 14.94 -7.76
C VAL A 300 -11.05 14.98 -6.62
N VAL A 301 -9.95 15.71 -6.80
CA VAL A 301 -8.91 15.93 -5.79
C VAL A 301 -9.48 16.61 -4.57
N GLN A 302 -10.28 17.67 -4.75
CA GLN A 302 -10.97 18.37 -3.68
C GLN A 302 -11.85 17.42 -2.86
N ALA A 303 -12.69 16.62 -3.52
CA ALA A 303 -13.54 15.65 -2.86
C ALA A 303 -12.71 14.60 -2.09
N MET A 304 -11.68 14.01 -2.72
CA MET A 304 -10.85 12.98 -2.09
C MET A 304 -10.01 13.50 -0.92
N CYS A 305 -9.59 14.77 -0.92
CA CYS A 305 -8.90 15.37 0.22
C CYS A 305 -9.78 15.37 1.49
N LEU A 306 -11.10 15.50 1.34
CA LEU A 306 -12.03 15.42 2.47
C LEU A 306 -12.13 13.99 3.04
N ALA A 307 -11.83 12.96 2.25
CA ALA A 307 -11.79 11.57 2.72
C ALA A 307 -10.68 11.31 3.76
N VAL A 308 -9.70 12.21 3.89
CA VAL A 308 -8.66 12.14 4.92
C VAL A 308 -9.27 12.17 6.31
N ILE A 309 -10.31 12.99 6.54
CA ILE A 309 -10.97 13.14 7.84
C ILE A 309 -11.54 11.80 8.35
N PRO A 310 -12.46 11.11 7.63
CA PRO A 310 -12.94 9.81 8.07
C PRO A 310 -11.82 8.75 8.07
N THR A 311 -10.80 8.86 7.21
CA THR A 311 -9.63 7.97 7.24
C THR A 311 -8.83 8.12 8.54
N THR A 312 -8.68 9.33 9.07
CA THR A 312 -8.07 9.59 10.38
C THR A 312 -8.90 8.97 11.50
N ILE A 313 -10.21 9.20 11.52
CA ILE A 313 -11.10 8.61 12.53
C ILE A 313 -11.01 7.08 12.53
N ALA A 314 -11.01 6.46 11.34
CA ALA A 314 -10.86 5.02 11.19
C ALA A 314 -9.50 4.53 11.69
N SER A 315 -8.41 5.22 11.37
CA SER A 315 -7.05 4.86 11.78
C SER A 315 -6.87 4.95 13.30
N LEU A 316 -7.33 6.04 13.91
CA LEU A 316 -7.33 6.23 15.36
C LEU A 316 -8.16 5.14 16.07
N SER A 317 -9.34 4.83 15.55
CA SER A 317 -10.21 3.78 16.10
C SER A 317 -9.58 2.39 15.97
N ASN A 318 -8.90 2.11 14.86
CA ASN A 318 -8.18 0.86 14.64
C ASN A 318 -7.03 0.70 15.63
N ALA A 319 -6.22 1.74 15.87
CA ALA A 319 -5.13 1.70 16.85
C ALA A 319 -5.65 1.28 18.24
N ARG A 320 -6.75 1.92 18.67
CA ARG A 320 -7.41 1.63 19.95
C ARG A 320 -8.01 0.22 20.04
N LEU A 321 -8.70 -0.21 18.98
CA LEU A 321 -9.29 -1.55 18.92
C LEU A 321 -8.23 -2.64 18.93
N PHE A 322 -7.12 -2.44 18.22
CA PHE A 322 -6.00 -3.37 18.23
C PHE A 322 -5.25 -3.38 19.56
N GLY A 323 -4.99 -2.21 20.17
CA GLY A 323 -4.35 -2.13 21.47
C GLY A 323 -5.14 -2.81 22.59
N ARG A 324 -6.47 -2.90 22.43
CA ARG A 324 -7.37 -3.64 23.34
C ARG A 324 -7.66 -5.08 22.90
N GLU A 325 -6.89 -5.61 21.96
CA GLU A 325 -7.02 -6.96 21.40
C GLU A 325 -8.38 -7.27 20.73
N ARG A 326 -9.17 -6.25 20.39
CA ARG A 326 -10.49 -6.38 19.74
C ARG A 326 -10.41 -6.37 18.20
N SER A 327 -9.46 -7.12 17.64
CA SER A 327 -9.13 -7.17 16.20
C SER A 327 -10.30 -7.56 15.28
N LYS A 328 -11.29 -8.31 15.80
CA LYS A 328 -12.51 -8.67 15.08
C LYS A 328 -13.29 -7.47 14.55
N TYR A 329 -13.35 -6.37 15.31
CA TYR A 329 -14.06 -5.16 14.86
C TYR A 329 -13.30 -4.44 13.76
N THR A 330 -11.98 -4.39 13.83
CA THR A 330 -11.14 -3.82 12.76
C THR A 330 -11.35 -4.57 11.44
N PHE A 331 -11.39 -5.90 11.49
CA PHE A 331 -11.68 -6.75 10.33
C PHE A 331 -13.05 -6.45 9.72
N LEU A 332 -14.11 -6.40 10.54
CA LEU A 332 -15.46 -6.06 10.08
C LEU A 332 -15.55 -4.66 9.47
N GLY A 333 -14.82 -3.68 10.04
CA GLY A 333 -14.72 -2.34 9.47
C GLY A 333 -14.08 -2.33 8.08
N GLY A 334 -13.09 -3.19 7.83
CA GLY A 334 -12.49 -3.39 6.50
C GLY A 334 -13.48 -3.97 5.49
N LEU A 335 -14.29 -4.95 5.89
CA LEU A 335 -15.35 -5.50 5.03
C LEU A 335 -16.43 -4.46 4.70
N ILE A 336 -16.83 -3.65 5.68
CA ILE A 336 -17.77 -2.53 5.47
C ILE A 336 -17.21 -1.56 4.44
N TYR A 337 -15.93 -1.18 4.55
CA TYR A 337 -15.26 -0.33 3.57
C TYR A 337 -15.35 -0.93 2.16
N LEU A 338 -14.98 -2.20 1.98
CA LEU A 338 -14.99 -2.86 0.66
C LEU A 338 -16.40 -2.92 0.05
N ILE A 339 -17.41 -3.30 0.83
CA ILE A 339 -18.79 -3.40 0.35
C ILE A 339 -19.29 -2.02 -0.12
N PHE A 340 -19.09 -0.98 0.69
CA PHE A 340 -19.50 0.38 0.34
C PHE A 340 -18.70 0.94 -0.83
N LEU A 341 -17.42 0.61 -0.94
CA LEU A 341 -16.59 1.05 -2.06
C LEU A 341 -17.08 0.45 -3.37
N ILE A 342 -17.28 -0.86 -3.43
CA ILE A 342 -17.74 -1.55 -4.64
C ILE A 342 -19.13 -1.06 -5.06
N THR A 343 -20.07 -1.02 -4.11
CA THR A 343 -21.44 -0.54 -4.39
C THR A 343 -21.44 0.94 -4.79
N GLY A 344 -20.65 1.78 -4.13
CA GLY A 344 -20.50 3.18 -4.47
C GLY A 344 -19.95 3.36 -5.89
N LEU A 345 -18.82 2.71 -6.22
CA LEU A 345 -18.17 2.85 -7.53
C LEU A 345 -19.12 2.48 -8.67
N VAL A 346 -19.90 1.41 -8.49
CA VAL A 346 -20.88 0.96 -9.50
C VAL A 346 -22.08 1.92 -9.57
N LEU A 347 -22.67 2.32 -8.44
CA LEU A 347 -23.89 3.13 -8.44
C LEU A 347 -23.60 4.61 -8.73
N LEU A 348 -22.75 5.24 -7.92
CA LEU A 348 -22.46 6.67 -8.03
C LEU A 348 -21.58 6.98 -9.24
N GLY A 349 -20.67 6.08 -9.60
CA GLY A 349 -19.89 6.23 -10.83
C GLY A 349 -20.79 6.35 -12.06
N ASN A 350 -21.84 5.55 -12.15
CA ASN A 350 -22.78 5.61 -13.27
C ASN A 350 -23.65 6.88 -13.27
N VAL A 351 -23.98 7.44 -12.09
CA VAL A 351 -24.86 8.62 -11.98
C VAL A 351 -24.09 9.94 -12.13
N MET A 352 -22.90 10.03 -11.54
CA MET A 352 -22.13 11.27 -11.39
C MET A 352 -20.76 11.22 -12.07
N ASN A 353 -20.47 10.20 -12.87
CA ASN A 353 -19.17 9.95 -13.51
C ASN A 353 -18.02 10.01 -12.47
N ILE A 354 -16.95 10.74 -12.78
CA ILE A 354 -15.69 10.76 -12.02
C ILE A 354 -15.87 11.33 -10.61
N LEU A 355 -16.78 12.31 -10.44
CA LEU A 355 -17.14 12.80 -9.12
C LEU A 355 -17.82 11.73 -8.28
N GLY A 356 -18.69 10.92 -8.89
CA GLY A 356 -19.32 9.78 -8.25
C GLY A 356 -18.30 8.77 -7.73
N LEU A 357 -17.24 8.52 -8.50
CA LEU A 357 -16.13 7.66 -8.08
C LEU A 357 -15.40 8.23 -6.85
N ALA A 358 -15.17 9.54 -6.80
CA ALA A 358 -14.57 10.20 -5.63
C ALA A 358 -15.47 10.12 -4.39
N PHE A 359 -16.76 10.42 -4.54
CA PHE A 359 -17.74 10.31 -3.45
C PHE A 359 -17.89 8.88 -2.92
N SER A 360 -17.73 7.88 -3.79
CA SER A 360 -17.73 6.47 -3.38
C SER A 360 -16.65 6.16 -2.34
N VAL A 361 -15.45 6.71 -2.52
CA VAL A 361 -14.35 6.57 -1.56
C VAL A 361 -14.68 7.27 -0.24
N ILE A 362 -15.20 8.49 -0.29
CA ILE A 362 -15.59 9.26 0.90
C ILE A 362 -16.64 8.50 1.71
N LEU A 363 -17.69 8.02 1.04
CA LEU A 363 -18.78 7.26 1.69
C LEU A 363 -18.27 5.96 2.29
N ALA A 364 -17.44 5.20 1.56
CA ALA A 364 -16.86 3.98 2.07
C ALA A 364 -16.00 4.22 3.32
N ARG A 365 -15.14 5.25 3.31
CA ARG A 365 -14.32 5.64 4.47
C ARG A 365 -15.19 6.14 5.63
N THR A 366 -16.24 6.89 5.35
CA THR A 366 -17.17 7.41 6.36
C THR A 366 -17.94 6.27 7.04
N ALA A 367 -18.48 5.32 6.27
CA ALA A 367 -19.17 4.15 6.81
C ALA A 367 -18.24 3.31 7.69
N GLN A 368 -17.01 3.07 7.23
CA GLN A 368 -15.96 2.42 8.02
C GLN A 368 -15.67 3.18 9.32
N ALA A 369 -15.46 4.50 9.24
CA ALA A 369 -15.13 5.34 10.38
C ALA A 369 -16.25 5.35 11.43
N ILE A 370 -17.52 5.51 11.03
CA ILE A 370 -18.68 5.50 11.93
C ILE A 370 -18.76 4.17 12.68
N TYR A 371 -18.62 3.06 11.96
CA TYR A 371 -18.66 1.73 12.56
C TYR A 371 -17.55 1.53 13.59
N LEU A 372 -16.30 1.84 13.21
CA LEU A 372 -15.13 1.66 14.08
C LEU A 372 -15.17 2.58 15.29
N TRP A 373 -15.56 3.85 15.11
CA TRP A 373 -15.68 4.83 16.19
C TRP A 373 -16.68 4.38 17.25
N ARG A 374 -17.84 3.87 16.81
CA ARG A 374 -18.85 3.31 17.73
C ARG A 374 -18.33 2.10 18.51
N LYS A 375 -17.39 1.33 17.95
CA LYS A 375 -16.81 0.15 18.62
C LYS A 375 -15.56 0.47 19.45
N SER A 376 -14.92 1.62 19.24
CA SER A 376 -13.72 2.03 19.97
C SER A 376 -14.03 2.90 21.19
N CYS A 377 -15.19 3.58 21.21
CA CYS A 377 -15.64 4.39 22.36
C CYS A 377 -16.33 3.59 23.48
N PHE A 378 -16.74 2.35 23.20
CA PHE A 378 -17.26 1.36 24.16
C PHE A 378 -16.33 0.14 24.19
#